data_AF-A0A2D4ST72-F1
#
_entry.id   AF-A0A2D4ST72-F1
#
_cell.length_a   1.000
_cell.length_b   1.000
_cell.length_c   1.000
_cell.angle_alpha   90.00
_cell.angle_beta   90.00
_cell.angle_gamma   90.00
#
_symmetry.space_group_name_H-M   'P 1'
#
loop_
_entity.id
_entity.type
_entity.pdbx_description
1 polymer ?
#
loop_
_entity_poly.entity_id
_entity_poly.type
_entity_poly.pdbx_seq_one_letter_code
_entity_poly.pdbx_strand_id
1 'polypeptide(L)'
;MSWDDIIGFGVAGNMAGHLEQAGEDRDFVSVSVLDRKAPKGMFPFYLPHSTIEHQLHVMPLSDSIIEIKPDGENYQIEPEVSLLCSLEYKNGCVVSITPHYAMAHNDCSIRKEGAKKISEKKNWGANTKGVSAQRIEIDSFASGGILDHYQLTSYLLRAGTLHHYGISSPLTTYSYFYEELIDWMVDRFAYQEDVGPLENLQEHLATSGYPKQALISIGATRYTDFGASNYLQPGDVSIVVVYDRRKYSEADIQELIQEETHECSDVSILKQRVILQANS
;
A
#
# COMPACT_ATOMS: atom_id res chain seq x y z
N MET A 1 -6.12 15.48 -8.92
CA MET A 1 -5.10 14.68 -9.64
C MET A 1 -5.82 13.45 -10.15
N SER A 2 -5.70 13.10 -11.42
CA SER A 2 -6.21 11.79 -11.89
C SER A 2 -5.17 10.72 -11.60
N TRP A 3 -5.62 9.53 -11.21
CA TRP A 3 -4.77 8.36 -11.01
C TRP A 3 -4.54 7.59 -12.32
N ASP A 4 -5.29 7.90 -13.39
CA ASP A 4 -5.34 7.10 -14.64
C ASP A 4 -3.99 6.97 -15.37
N ASP A 5 -3.06 7.89 -15.13
CA ASP A 5 -1.73 7.92 -15.78
C ASP A 5 -0.59 7.52 -14.80
N ILE A 6 -0.93 7.20 -13.55
CA ILE A 6 0.04 6.92 -12.48
C ILE A 6 0.15 5.41 -12.29
N ILE A 7 1.33 4.84 -12.51
CA ILE A 7 1.54 3.41 -12.30
C ILE A 7 1.60 3.05 -10.81
N GLY A 8 1.07 1.89 -10.44
CA GLY A 8 0.93 1.47 -9.05
C GLY A 8 1.78 0.25 -8.71
N PHE A 9 2.62 0.35 -7.69
CA PHE A 9 3.44 -0.76 -7.19
C PHE A 9 3.38 -0.89 -5.66
N GLY A 10 3.46 -2.11 -5.15
CA GLY A 10 3.62 -2.38 -3.72
C GLY A 10 4.97 -3.04 -3.41
N VAL A 11 5.48 -2.81 -2.21
CA VAL A 11 6.72 -3.42 -1.68
C VAL A 11 6.34 -4.53 -0.69
N ALA A 12 6.65 -5.78 -1.03
CA ALA A 12 6.35 -6.92 -0.18
C ALA A 12 7.42 -7.11 0.91
N GLY A 13 7.00 -7.24 2.17
CA GLY A 13 7.87 -7.66 3.27
C GLY A 13 8.82 -6.58 3.81
N ASN A 14 8.51 -5.30 3.64
CA ASN A 14 9.32 -4.20 4.18
C ASN A 14 9.10 -3.92 5.68
N MET A 15 8.34 -4.78 6.37
CA MET A 15 8.14 -4.69 7.82
C MET A 15 8.17 -6.07 8.44
N ALA A 16 9.03 -6.24 9.44
CA ALA A 16 9.30 -7.54 10.05
C ALA A 16 8.05 -8.16 10.68
N GLY A 17 7.80 -9.44 10.40
CA GLY A 17 6.72 -10.21 10.99
C GLY A 17 5.35 -10.04 10.33
N HIS A 18 5.19 -9.12 9.37
CA HIS A 18 3.90 -8.92 8.71
C HIS A 18 3.55 -10.07 7.75
N LEU A 19 4.48 -10.50 6.88
CA LEU A 19 4.21 -11.55 5.90
C LEU A 19 3.80 -12.87 6.57
N GLU A 20 4.42 -13.20 7.70
CA GLU A 20 4.08 -14.38 8.49
C GLU A 20 2.67 -14.28 9.09
N GLN A 21 2.24 -13.08 9.53
CA GLN A 21 0.87 -12.85 10.02
C GLN A 21 -0.17 -12.90 8.90
N ALA A 22 0.20 -12.41 7.70
CA ALA A 22 -0.66 -12.44 6.52
C ALA A 22 -0.73 -13.83 5.85
N GLY A 23 0.14 -14.77 6.25
CA GLY A 23 0.24 -16.11 5.66
C GLY A 23 0.88 -16.14 4.28
N GLU A 24 1.64 -15.09 3.93
CA GLU A 24 2.25 -14.92 2.60
C GLU A 24 3.73 -15.31 2.55
N ASP A 25 4.36 -15.57 3.70
CA ASP A 25 5.78 -15.93 3.81
C ASP A 25 6.16 -17.15 2.95
N ARG A 26 5.24 -18.13 2.85
CA ARG A 26 5.42 -19.36 2.07
C ARG A 26 5.53 -19.10 0.56
N ASP A 27 4.92 -18.02 0.07
CA ASP A 27 4.95 -17.68 -1.36
C ASP A 27 6.37 -17.23 -1.77
N PHE A 28 7.20 -16.77 -0.82
CA PHE A 28 8.52 -16.21 -1.08
C PHE A 28 9.69 -17.19 -0.89
N VAL A 29 9.44 -18.48 -0.68
CA VAL A 29 10.50 -19.48 -0.43
C VAL A 29 11.52 -19.58 -1.57
N SER A 30 11.09 -19.35 -2.81
CA SER A 30 11.95 -19.37 -4.01
C SER A 30 12.63 -18.04 -4.31
N VAL A 31 12.33 -16.97 -3.55
CA VAL A 31 12.82 -15.62 -3.83
C VAL A 31 14.13 -15.38 -3.07
N SER A 32 15.17 -15.02 -3.82
CA SER A 32 16.45 -14.61 -3.23
C SER A 32 16.38 -13.17 -2.74
N VAL A 33 16.86 -12.95 -1.52
CA VAL A 33 16.96 -11.62 -0.90
C VAL A 33 18.41 -11.24 -0.66
N LEU A 34 18.71 -9.94 -0.74
CA LEU A 34 20.05 -9.40 -0.53
C LEU A 34 20.53 -9.64 0.91
N ASP A 35 19.64 -9.41 1.88
CA ASP A 35 19.85 -9.75 3.28
C ASP A 35 18.54 -10.12 4.00
N ARG A 36 18.61 -10.39 5.31
CA ARG A 36 17.47 -10.85 6.11
C ARG A 36 16.39 -9.78 6.34
N LYS A 37 16.75 -8.50 6.32
CA LYS A 37 15.85 -7.36 6.54
C LYS A 37 15.28 -6.82 5.24
N ALA A 38 15.96 -7.05 4.12
CA ALA A 38 15.52 -6.63 2.80
C ALA A 38 14.07 -7.05 2.52
N PRO A 39 13.27 -6.17 1.88
CA PRO A 39 11.98 -6.55 1.34
C PRO A 39 12.14 -7.70 0.34
N LYS A 40 11.06 -8.45 0.14
CA LYS A 40 11.08 -9.66 -0.69
C LYS A 40 11.01 -9.35 -2.18
N GLY A 41 10.35 -8.26 -2.56
CA GLY A 41 10.22 -7.83 -3.95
C GLY A 41 9.16 -6.76 -4.10
N MET A 42 8.96 -6.29 -5.32
CA MET A 42 7.88 -5.37 -5.65
C MET A 42 6.85 -6.06 -6.54
N PHE A 43 5.61 -5.58 -6.52
CA PHE A 43 4.57 -6.10 -7.40
C PHE A 43 3.73 -4.96 -7.97
N PRO A 44 3.24 -5.07 -9.21
CA PRO A 44 2.28 -4.12 -9.75
C PRO A 44 0.92 -4.33 -9.10
N PHE A 45 0.26 -3.25 -8.71
CA PHE A 45 -1.17 -3.26 -8.38
C PHE A 45 -2.01 -2.50 -9.41
N TYR A 46 -1.40 -1.64 -10.23
CA TYR A 46 -2.10 -0.92 -11.30
C TYR A 46 -1.15 -0.58 -12.45
N LEU A 47 -1.60 -0.83 -13.67
CA LEU A 47 -0.86 -0.61 -14.90
C LEU A 47 -1.69 0.29 -15.84
N PRO A 48 -1.32 1.57 -16.03
CA PRO A 48 -2.06 2.47 -16.91
C PRO A 48 -1.81 2.14 -18.39
N HIS A 49 -2.72 2.60 -19.26
CA HIS A 49 -2.61 2.63 -20.73
C HIS A 49 -2.28 1.32 -21.46
N SER A 50 -2.51 0.16 -20.86
CA SER A 50 -2.24 -1.09 -21.55
C SER A 50 -3.28 -1.40 -22.63
N THR A 51 -2.80 -2.08 -23.67
CA THR A 51 -3.58 -2.52 -24.82
C THR A 51 -4.06 -3.97 -24.68
N ILE A 52 -3.72 -4.65 -23.58
CA ILE A 52 -4.07 -6.04 -23.30
C ILE A 52 -5.11 -6.07 -22.17
N GLU A 53 -6.12 -6.93 -22.27
CA GLU A 53 -7.08 -7.13 -21.18
C GLU A 53 -6.41 -7.88 -20.02
N HIS A 54 -6.27 -7.21 -18.88
CA HIS A 54 -5.68 -7.75 -17.67
C HIS A 54 -6.26 -7.02 -16.45
N GLN A 55 -6.46 -7.73 -15.33
CA GLN A 55 -7.09 -7.15 -14.13
C GLN A 55 -6.35 -5.90 -13.60
N LEU A 56 -5.03 -5.86 -13.80
CA LEU A 56 -4.18 -4.74 -13.39
C LEU A 56 -4.46 -3.42 -14.13
N HIS A 57 -5.27 -3.42 -15.19
CA HIS A 57 -5.68 -2.20 -15.88
C HIS A 57 -6.93 -1.56 -15.29
N VAL A 58 -7.62 -2.27 -14.39
CA VAL A 58 -8.75 -1.72 -13.66
C VAL A 58 -8.20 -0.89 -12.50
N MET A 59 -8.61 0.38 -12.43
CA MET A 59 -8.23 1.32 -11.37
C MET A 59 -8.65 0.77 -10.00
N PRO A 60 -7.72 0.33 -9.14
CA PRO A 60 -8.08 -0.28 -7.88
C PRO A 60 -8.32 0.75 -6.77
N LEU A 61 -7.84 1.99 -6.93
CA LEU A 61 -7.79 2.98 -5.86
C LEU A 61 -9.13 3.66 -5.65
N SER A 62 -9.54 3.76 -4.39
CA SER A 62 -10.64 4.59 -3.91
C SER A 62 -10.27 5.26 -2.60
N ASP A 63 -10.70 6.50 -2.39
CA ASP A 63 -10.51 7.21 -1.13
C ASP A 63 -11.67 7.00 -0.13
N SER A 64 -12.73 6.32 -0.55
CA SER A 64 -14.02 6.33 0.17
C SER A 64 -14.71 4.97 0.27
N ILE A 65 -14.39 4.01 -0.60
CA ILE A 65 -15.00 2.68 -0.57
C ILE A 65 -13.99 1.55 -0.78
N ILE A 66 -14.33 0.36 -0.29
CA ILE A 66 -13.73 -0.93 -0.67
C ILE A 66 -14.84 -1.82 -1.21
N GLU A 67 -14.71 -2.29 -2.44
CA GLU A 67 -15.62 -3.27 -3.03
C GLU A 67 -15.10 -4.70 -2.80
N ILE A 68 -15.88 -5.50 -2.08
CA ILE A 68 -15.62 -6.94 -1.89
C ILE A 68 -16.61 -7.78 -2.69
N LYS A 69 -16.19 -8.96 -3.14
CA LYS A 69 -17.04 -9.86 -3.92
C LYS A 69 -17.87 -10.77 -3.00
N PRO A 70 -19.04 -11.24 -3.44
CA PRO A 70 -19.84 -12.22 -2.72
C PRO A 70 -19.30 -13.66 -2.95
N ASP A 71 -17.99 -13.86 -2.83
CA ASP A 71 -17.30 -15.13 -3.12
C ASP A 71 -16.96 -15.94 -1.85
N GLY A 72 -17.18 -15.37 -0.67
CA GLY A 72 -16.87 -16.02 0.61
C GLY A 72 -15.38 -15.97 0.97
N GLU A 73 -14.58 -15.22 0.21
CA GLU A 73 -13.17 -15.01 0.51
C GLU A 73 -12.99 -14.04 1.67
N ASN A 74 -11.80 -14.11 2.29
CA ASN A 74 -11.44 -13.24 3.41
C ASN A 74 -10.68 -12.02 2.91
N TYR A 75 -11.26 -10.83 3.11
CA TYR A 75 -10.65 -9.55 2.74
C TYR A 75 -10.05 -8.88 3.97
N GLN A 76 -8.83 -8.36 3.86
CA GLN A 76 -8.11 -7.80 5.00
C GLN A 76 -7.49 -6.45 4.68
N ILE A 77 -7.57 -5.51 5.63
CA ILE A 77 -6.90 -4.21 5.56
C ILE A 77 -5.40 -4.47 5.65
N GLU A 78 -4.62 -3.77 4.83
CA GLU A 78 -3.16 -3.73 4.94
C GLU A 78 -2.74 -2.27 5.04
N PRO A 79 -2.60 -1.75 6.28
CA PRO A 79 -2.31 -0.35 6.50
C PRO A 79 -0.85 -0.06 6.14
N GLU A 80 -0.64 0.85 5.19
CA GLU A 80 0.68 1.24 4.71
C GLU A 80 0.80 2.77 4.58
N VAL A 81 2.01 3.22 4.30
CA VAL A 81 2.26 4.50 3.65
C VAL A 81 2.46 4.26 2.15
N SER A 82 1.93 5.14 1.32
CA SER A 82 2.31 5.22 -0.09
C SER A 82 3.08 6.49 -0.39
N LEU A 83 4.03 6.39 -1.32
CA LEU A 83 4.83 7.49 -1.84
C LEU A 83 4.36 7.81 -3.26
N LEU A 84 4.03 9.07 -3.52
CA LEU A 84 3.87 9.56 -4.89
C LEU A 84 5.22 10.06 -5.39
N CYS A 85 5.77 9.33 -6.36
CA CYS A 85 7.12 9.53 -6.86
C CYS A 85 7.11 10.02 -8.31
N SER A 86 8.13 10.80 -8.68
CA SER A 86 8.55 10.93 -10.08
C SER A 86 9.54 9.83 -10.43
N LEU A 87 9.46 9.33 -11.66
CA LEU A 87 10.37 8.36 -12.24
C LEU A 87 11.18 9.00 -13.37
N GLU A 88 12.49 8.77 -13.36
CA GLU A 88 13.36 9.11 -14.49
C GLU A 88 13.90 7.84 -15.15
N TYR A 89 13.96 7.86 -16.48
CA TYR A 89 14.38 6.72 -17.28
C TYR A 89 15.62 7.01 -18.10
N LYS A 90 16.47 6.01 -18.26
CA LYS A 90 17.58 6.00 -19.21
C LYS A 90 17.60 4.65 -19.92
N ASN A 91 17.51 4.67 -21.25
CA ASN A 91 17.48 3.46 -22.08
C ASN A 91 16.41 2.43 -21.63
N GLY A 92 15.22 2.91 -21.25
CA GLY A 92 14.11 2.07 -20.80
C GLY A 92 14.21 1.57 -19.35
N CYS A 93 15.28 1.87 -18.62
CA CYS A 93 15.44 1.51 -17.21
C CYS A 93 15.16 2.72 -16.31
N VAL A 94 14.50 2.50 -15.16
CA VAL A 94 14.39 3.52 -14.11
C VAL A 94 15.78 3.77 -13.53
N VAL A 95 16.20 5.04 -13.45
CA VAL A 95 17.50 5.43 -12.90
C VAL A 95 17.39 6.38 -11.70
N SER A 96 16.21 6.94 -11.47
CA SER A 96 15.94 7.79 -10.31
C SER A 96 14.47 7.70 -9.93
N ILE A 97 14.22 7.72 -8.62
CA ILE A 97 12.90 7.77 -8.01
C ILE A 97 12.93 8.93 -7.01
N THR A 98 12.05 9.91 -7.20
CA THR A 98 11.97 11.09 -6.33
C THR A 98 10.61 11.13 -5.63
N PRO A 99 10.52 10.79 -4.34
CA PRO A 99 9.30 10.91 -3.54
C PRO A 99 8.94 12.39 -3.31
N HIS A 100 7.69 12.75 -3.56
CA HIS A 100 7.17 14.12 -3.32
C HIS A 100 6.14 14.18 -2.21
N TYR A 101 5.31 13.14 -2.10
CA TYR A 101 4.24 13.09 -1.12
C TYR A 101 4.14 11.72 -0.46
N ALA A 102 3.80 11.69 0.81
CA ALA A 102 3.38 10.51 1.55
C ALA A 102 1.86 10.59 1.84
N MET A 103 1.17 9.45 1.74
CA MET A 103 -0.26 9.35 2.08
C MET A 103 -0.54 8.07 2.86
N ALA A 104 -1.58 8.08 3.69
CA ALA A 104 -2.18 6.87 4.22
C ALA A 104 -2.69 5.99 3.07
N HIS A 105 -2.33 4.71 3.10
CA HIS A 105 -2.65 3.74 2.06
C HIS A 105 -3.21 2.47 2.68
N ASN A 106 -4.18 1.87 2.00
CA ASN A 106 -4.70 0.56 2.34
C ASN A 106 -4.44 -0.38 1.17
N ASP A 107 -3.42 -1.23 1.32
CA ASP A 107 -3.07 -2.27 0.35
C ASP A 107 -3.98 -3.51 0.50
N CYS A 108 -5.29 -3.27 0.63
CA CYS A 108 -6.28 -4.28 0.97
C CYS A 108 -6.14 -5.52 0.07
N SER A 109 -6.34 -6.68 0.70
CA SER A 109 -5.88 -7.95 0.17
C SER A 109 -6.84 -9.09 0.44
N ILE A 110 -6.96 -10.00 -0.53
CA ILE A 110 -7.70 -11.26 -0.38
C ILE A 110 -6.76 -12.33 0.19
N ARG A 111 -7.17 -12.96 1.29
CA ARG A 111 -6.50 -14.13 1.90
C ARG A 111 -6.94 -15.43 1.23
N LYS A 112 -6.70 -15.52 -0.07
CA LYS A 112 -6.98 -16.72 -0.88
C LYS A 112 -5.73 -17.57 -1.05
N GLU A 113 -5.91 -18.89 -1.00
CA GLU A 113 -4.85 -19.84 -1.33
C GLU A 113 -4.71 -20.01 -2.86
N GLY A 114 -3.54 -20.43 -3.32
CA GLY A 114 -3.33 -20.83 -4.72
C GLY A 114 -3.18 -19.68 -5.72
N ALA A 115 -3.11 -18.42 -5.27
CA ALA A 115 -2.73 -17.29 -6.11
C ALA A 115 -1.31 -17.51 -6.67
N LYS A 116 -1.12 -17.31 -7.97
CA LYS A 116 0.21 -17.46 -8.58
C LYS A 116 1.06 -16.22 -8.40
N LYS A 117 0.42 -15.05 -8.52
CA LYS A 117 1.03 -13.74 -8.31
C LYS A 117 0.39 -13.03 -7.13
N ILE A 118 1.18 -12.24 -6.42
CA ILE A 118 0.67 -11.43 -5.32
C ILE A 118 -0.36 -10.41 -5.85
N SER A 119 -0.17 -9.86 -7.05
CA SER A 119 -1.10 -8.94 -7.69
C SER A 119 -2.54 -9.46 -7.77
N GLU A 120 -2.74 -10.79 -7.91
CA GLU A 120 -4.07 -11.43 -7.93
C GLU A 120 -4.81 -11.39 -6.59
N LYS A 121 -4.10 -11.15 -5.50
CA LYS A 121 -4.66 -10.92 -4.17
C LYS A 121 -4.92 -9.44 -3.91
N LYS A 122 -4.29 -8.56 -4.72
CA LYS A 122 -4.16 -7.13 -4.47
C LYS A 122 -5.10 -6.30 -5.36
N ASN A 123 -5.31 -6.70 -6.60
CA ASN A 123 -6.24 -6.05 -7.52
C ASN A 123 -7.22 -7.08 -8.08
N TRP A 124 -8.44 -7.09 -7.53
CA TRP A 124 -9.55 -7.93 -8.00
C TRP A 124 -10.62 -7.16 -8.78
N GLY A 125 -10.35 -5.91 -9.16
CA GLY A 125 -11.29 -5.00 -9.82
C GLY A 125 -11.16 -3.55 -9.36
N ALA A 126 -12.24 -2.79 -9.51
CA ALA A 126 -12.31 -1.41 -9.03
C ALA A 126 -12.42 -1.35 -7.51
N ASN A 127 -11.95 -0.25 -6.92
CA ASN A 127 -12.14 0.06 -5.49
C ASN A 127 -11.65 -1.06 -4.54
N THR A 128 -10.53 -1.70 -4.89
CA THR A 128 -9.94 -2.80 -4.12
C THR A 128 -8.89 -2.32 -3.14
N LYS A 129 -8.32 -1.14 -3.37
CA LYS A 129 -7.29 -0.49 -2.54
C LYS A 129 -7.70 0.93 -2.21
N GLY A 130 -6.94 1.61 -1.36
CA GLY A 130 -7.18 3.01 -1.11
C GLY A 130 -5.94 3.84 -0.85
N VAL A 131 -6.05 5.11 -1.21
CA VAL A 131 -5.07 6.14 -0.94
C VAL A 131 -5.81 7.38 -0.48
N SER A 132 -5.33 8.02 0.60
CA SER A 132 -5.94 9.25 1.09
C SER A 132 -5.82 10.38 0.07
N ALA A 133 -6.86 11.20 -0.03
CA ALA A 133 -6.80 12.48 -0.75
C ALA A 133 -5.88 13.49 -0.06
N GLN A 134 -5.65 13.34 1.26
CA GLN A 134 -4.77 14.19 2.06
C GLN A 134 -3.31 13.75 1.92
N ARG A 135 -2.46 14.69 1.55
CA ARG A 135 -1.05 14.44 1.23
C ARG A 135 -0.16 15.14 2.24
N ILE A 136 0.88 14.45 2.65
CA ILE A 136 1.98 15.00 3.42
C ILE A 136 3.10 15.32 2.43
N GLU A 137 3.48 16.59 2.32
CA GLU A 137 4.61 17.00 1.49
C GLU A 137 5.92 16.50 2.11
N ILE A 138 6.78 15.89 1.29
CA ILE A 138 8.08 15.39 1.71
C ILE A 138 9.10 16.49 1.43
N ASP A 139 9.71 17.04 2.49
CA ASP A 139 10.79 18.02 2.37
C ASP A 139 12.12 17.36 1.98
N SER A 140 12.40 16.21 2.57
CA SER A 140 13.55 15.35 2.32
C SER A 140 13.20 13.91 2.66
N PHE A 141 13.40 13.00 1.70
CA PHE A 141 13.25 11.57 1.93
C PHE A 141 14.55 10.98 2.49
N ALA A 142 14.98 11.50 3.63
CA ALA A 142 16.20 11.11 4.35
C ALA A 142 16.02 11.25 5.87
N SER A 143 16.95 10.67 6.64
CA SER A 143 16.97 10.87 8.09
C SER A 143 17.12 12.36 8.43
N GLY A 144 16.33 12.83 9.39
CA GLY A 144 16.16 14.23 9.75
C GLY A 144 15.07 14.96 8.94
N GLY A 145 14.51 14.32 7.90
CA GLY A 145 13.38 14.84 7.14
C GLY A 145 12.04 14.71 7.87
N ILE A 146 10.98 15.27 7.29
CA ILE A 146 9.67 15.40 7.92
C ILE A 146 9.07 14.05 8.37
N LEU A 147 9.31 12.98 7.62
CA LEU A 147 8.75 11.65 7.88
C LEU A 147 9.34 10.94 9.11
N ASP A 148 10.46 11.41 9.67
CA ASP A 148 11.01 10.90 10.94
C ASP A 148 10.04 11.09 12.12
N HIS A 149 9.09 12.01 11.95
CA HIS A 149 8.13 12.38 12.97
C HIS A 149 6.76 11.74 12.78
N TYR A 150 6.57 10.97 11.71
CA TYR A 150 5.27 10.40 11.39
C TYR A 150 5.07 9.01 11.97
N GLN A 151 3.82 8.70 12.26
CA GLN A 151 3.35 7.42 12.75
C GLN A 151 2.18 6.93 11.90
N LEU A 152 2.15 5.63 11.63
CA LEU A 152 1.06 4.92 10.95
C LEU A 152 0.24 4.15 11.99
N THR A 153 -1.09 4.28 11.94
CA THR A 153 -2.05 3.49 12.72
C THR A 153 -3.25 3.12 11.86
N SER A 154 -4.03 2.12 12.28
CA SER A 154 -5.26 1.78 11.58
C SER A 154 -6.33 1.19 12.49
N TYR A 155 -7.57 1.41 12.09
CA TYR A 155 -8.75 0.99 12.81
C TYR A 155 -9.79 0.37 11.88
N LEU A 156 -10.67 -0.44 12.46
CA LEU A 156 -11.90 -0.92 11.84
C LEU A 156 -13.07 -0.41 12.66
N LEU A 157 -13.96 0.37 12.05
CA LEU A 157 -15.25 0.73 12.66
C LEU A 157 -16.31 -0.28 12.22
N ARG A 158 -16.77 -1.09 13.17
CA ARG A 158 -17.82 -2.11 12.96
C ARG A 158 -18.98 -1.87 13.90
N ALA A 159 -20.18 -1.71 13.34
CA ALA A 159 -21.41 -1.51 14.11
C ALA A 159 -21.29 -0.42 15.19
N GLY A 160 -20.61 0.68 14.89
CA GLY A 160 -20.38 1.81 15.81
C GLY A 160 -19.25 1.60 16.83
N THR A 161 -18.59 0.45 16.85
CA THR A 161 -17.43 0.18 17.71
C THR A 161 -16.14 0.31 16.91
N LEU A 162 -15.21 1.12 17.41
CA LEU A 162 -13.89 1.30 16.82
C LEU A 162 -12.91 0.28 17.40
N HIS A 163 -12.26 -0.49 16.52
CA HIS A 163 -11.27 -1.49 16.89
C HIS A 163 -9.91 -1.12 16.33
N HIS A 164 -8.86 -1.15 17.15
CA HIS A 164 -7.48 -1.03 16.68
C HIS A 164 -7.11 -2.25 15.82
N TYR A 165 -6.70 -2.03 14.57
CA TYR A 165 -6.55 -3.08 13.57
C TYR A 165 -5.08 -3.42 13.27
N GLY A 166 -4.27 -2.41 12.95
CA GLY A 166 -2.81 -2.53 12.79
C GLY A 166 -2.07 -2.04 14.03
N ILE A 167 -0.85 -2.50 14.26
CA ILE A 167 -0.02 -1.99 15.35
C ILE A 167 0.52 -0.61 14.96
N SER A 168 0.19 0.40 15.76
CA SER A 168 0.75 1.74 15.63
C SER A 168 2.27 1.73 15.62
N SER A 169 2.85 2.24 14.54
CA SER A 169 4.27 2.11 14.24
C SER A 169 4.83 3.43 13.69
N PRO A 170 5.91 3.98 14.26
CA PRO A 170 6.65 5.07 13.63
C PRO A 170 7.13 4.68 12.22
N LEU A 171 7.11 5.59 11.25
CA LEU A 171 7.54 5.23 9.89
C LEU A 171 9.00 4.79 9.83
N THR A 172 9.83 5.27 10.76
CA THR A 172 11.23 4.87 10.89
C THR A 172 11.45 3.41 11.30
N THR A 173 10.38 2.62 11.53
CA THR A 173 10.48 1.18 11.78
C THR A 173 10.37 0.32 10.52
N TYR A 174 10.18 0.90 9.33
CA TYR A 174 10.33 0.18 8.07
C TYR A 174 11.74 -0.43 7.97
N SER A 175 11.84 -1.64 7.42
CA SER A 175 13.11 -2.34 7.31
C SER A 175 14.08 -1.59 6.41
N TYR A 176 13.63 -1.26 5.19
CA TYR A 176 14.31 -0.38 4.25
C TYR A 176 13.51 0.92 4.17
N PHE A 177 14.20 2.05 4.34
CA PHE A 177 13.59 3.37 4.26
C PHE A 177 14.58 4.38 3.69
N TYR A 178 14.07 5.53 3.22
CA TYR A 178 14.90 6.58 2.63
C TYR A 178 15.78 6.09 1.46
N GLU A 179 17.03 6.52 1.40
CA GLU A 179 17.99 6.19 0.34
C GLU A 179 18.13 4.68 0.13
N GLU A 180 18.17 3.89 1.20
CA GLU A 180 18.27 2.42 1.11
C GLU A 180 17.07 1.81 0.39
N LEU A 181 15.85 2.30 0.64
CA LEU A 181 14.66 1.86 -0.08
C LEU A 181 14.67 2.33 -1.54
N ILE A 182 15.11 3.55 -1.81
CA ILE A 182 15.17 4.10 -3.17
C ILE A 182 16.15 3.31 -4.03
N ASP A 183 17.37 3.09 -3.53
CA ASP A 183 18.40 2.31 -4.23
C ASP A 183 17.91 0.89 -4.50
N TRP A 184 17.27 0.28 -3.51
CA TRP A 184 16.67 -1.05 -3.66
C TRP A 184 15.56 -1.07 -4.71
N MET A 185 14.65 -0.10 -4.73
CA MET A 185 13.57 -0.03 -5.73
C MET A 185 14.12 0.19 -7.15
N VAL A 186 15.14 1.04 -7.32
CA VAL A 186 15.81 1.23 -8.62
C VAL A 186 16.41 -0.09 -9.11
N ASP A 187 17.09 -0.82 -8.24
CA ASP A 187 17.62 -2.15 -8.55
C ASP A 187 16.50 -3.14 -8.91
N ARG A 188 15.39 -3.17 -8.16
CA ARG A 188 14.24 -4.04 -8.48
C ARG A 188 13.60 -3.69 -9.83
N PHE A 189 13.39 -2.42 -10.14
CA PHE A 189 12.89 -2.01 -11.45
C PHE A 189 13.83 -2.41 -12.59
N ALA A 190 15.14 -2.48 -12.33
CA ALA A 190 16.13 -2.89 -13.31
C ALA A 190 16.35 -4.40 -13.39
N TYR A 191 16.11 -5.19 -12.34
CA TYR A 191 16.59 -6.58 -12.34
C TYR A 191 15.60 -7.60 -11.77
N GLN A 192 14.41 -7.19 -11.30
CA GLN A 192 13.42 -8.15 -10.84
C GLN A 192 12.83 -8.95 -12.01
N GLU A 193 13.05 -10.26 -11.97
CA GLU A 193 12.51 -11.22 -12.93
C GLU A 193 11.12 -11.71 -12.53
N ASP A 194 10.39 -12.30 -13.48
CA ASP A 194 9.16 -13.04 -13.20
C ASP A 194 9.51 -14.37 -12.49
N VAL A 195 9.37 -14.39 -11.17
CA VAL A 195 9.69 -15.56 -10.35
C VAL A 195 8.76 -15.67 -9.15
N GLY A 196 8.18 -16.87 -8.96
CA GLY A 196 7.24 -17.13 -7.87
C GLY A 196 6.10 -16.10 -7.86
N PRO A 197 5.86 -15.39 -6.74
CA PRO A 197 4.77 -14.44 -6.60
C PRO A 197 5.03 -13.09 -7.28
N LEU A 198 6.25 -12.85 -7.81
CA LEU A 198 6.71 -11.58 -8.36
C LEU A 198 6.66 -11.56 -9.88
N GLU A 199 6.35 -10.40 -10.44
CA GLU A 199 6.32 -10.12 -11.88
C GLU A 199 7.60 -9.41 -12.36
N ASN A 200 7.83 -9.45 -13.68
CA ASN A 200 8.87 -8.67 -14.34
C ASN A 200 8.46 -7.18 -14.43
N LEU A 201 9.14 -6.33 -13.67
CA LEU A 201 8.76 -4.91 -13.57
C LEU A 201 9.13 -4.11 -14.82
N GLN A 202 10.23 -4.45 -15.51
CA GLN A 202 10.62 -3.75 -16.73
C GLN A 202 9.57 -3.90 -17.83
N GLU A 203 9.05 -5.12 -18.01
CA GLU A 203 8.03 -5.41 -19.00
C GLU A 203 6.74 -4.60 -18.73
N HIS A 204 6.35 -4.50 -17.46
CA HIS A 204 5.21 -3.70 -17.04
C HIS A 204 5.42 -2.19 -17.25
N LEU A 205 6.60 -1.67 -16.96
CA LEU A 205 6.94 -0.27 -17.25
C LEU A 205 6.88 0.02 -18.76
N ALA A 206 7.41 -0.88 -19.59
CA ALA A 206 7.43 -0.74 -21.03
C ALA A 206 6.02 -0.81 -21.64
N THR A 207 5.20 -1.77 -21.19
CA THR A 207 3.81 -1.95 -21.68
C THR A 207 2.88 -0.83 -21.24
N SER A 208 3.15 -0.19 -20.09
CA SER A 208 2.48 1.04 -19.64
C SER A 208 3.06 2.33 -20.24
N GLY A 209 3.99 2.25 -21.20
CA GLY A 209 4.50 3.42 -21.92
C GLY A 209 5.46 4.30 -21.13
N TYR A 210 6.19 3.73 -20.17
CA TYR A 210 7.15 4.41 -19.28
C TYR A 210 6.53 5.59 -18.51
N PRO A 211 5.57 5.34 -17.60
CA PRO A 211 4.91 6.39 -16.83
C PRO A 211 5.91 7.23 -16.03
N LYS A 212 5.73 8.55 -16.04
CA LYS A 212 6.63 9.49 -15.34
C LYS A 212 6.38 9.58 -13.84
N GLN A 213 5.28 8.99 -13.36
CA GLN A 213 4.91 8.99 -11.95
C GLN A 213 4.47 7.61 -11.53
N ALA A 214 4.82 7.26 -10.29
CA ALA A 214 4.35 6.03 -9.65
C ALA A 214 3.79 6.33 -8.26
N LEU A 215 2.73 5.61 -7.90
CA LEU A 215 2.28 5.48 -6.51
C LEU A 215 2.85 4.16 -5.97
N ILE A 216 3.71 4.25 -4.96
CA ILE A 216 4.41 3.09 -4.41
C ILE A 216 4.00 2.89 -2.96
N SER A 217 3.29 1.81 -2.64
CA SER A 217 2.98 1.43 -1.26
C SER A 217 4.17 0.66 -0.66
N ILE A 218 4.66 1.08 0.51
CA ILE A 218 5.99 0.67 0.99
C ILE A 218 5.95 -0.42 2.07
N GLY A 219 4.82 -1.08 2.27
CA GLY A 219 4.67 -2.24 3.15
C GLY A 219 3.76 -2.00 4.35
N ALA A 220 3.06 -3.06 4.76
CA ALA A 220 2.04 -3.00 5.80
C ALA A 220 2.55 -3.25 7.21
N THR A 221 1.96 -2.57 8.19
CA THR A 221 2.25 -2.84 9.61
C THR A 221 1.71 -4.20 10.03
N ARG A 222 2.28 -4.76 11.09
CA ARG A 222 1.71 -5.92 11.78
C ARG A 222 0.28 -5.68 12.25
N TYR A 223 -0.47 -6.75 12.42
CA TYR A 223 -1.82 -6.71 12.98
C TYR A 223 -1.84 -6.72 14.50
N THR A 224 -2.86 -6.12 15.08
CA THR A 224 -3.31 -6.44 16.45
C THR A 224 -3.94 -7.84 16.48
N ASP A 225 -4.17 -8.40 17.66
CA ASP A 225 -4.90 -9.68 17.79
C ASP A 225 -6.29 -9.63 17.12
N PHE A 226 -6.95 -8.48 17.23
CA PHE A 226 -8.23 -8.23 16.55
C PHE A 226 -8.05 -8.24 15.02
N GLY A 227 -7.11 -7.45 14.49
CA GLY A 227 -6.88 -7.35 13.05
C GLY A 227 -6.48 -8.68 12.41
N ALA A 228 -5.69 -9.49 13.12
CA ALA A 228 -5.23 -10.79 12.65
C ALA A 228 -6.35 -11.83 12.55
N SER A 229 -7.45 -11.65 13.29
CA SER A 229 -8.55 -12.61 13.39
C SER A 229 -9.88 -12.12 12.82
N ASN A 230 -9.95 -10.91 12.29
CA ASN A 230 -11.18 -10.29 11.78
C ASN A 230 -11.02 -9.76 10.35
N TYR A 231 -11.79 -10.33 9.43
CA TYR A 231 -11.86 -9.91 8.03
C TYR A 231 -12.97 -8.89 7.81
N LEU A 232 -12.86 -8.13 6.71
CA LEU A 232 -13.81 -7.09 6.33
C LEU A 232 -15.20 -7.67 6.05
N GLN A 233 -16.22 -6.94 6.45
CA GLN A 233 -17.63 -7.24 6.21
C GLN A 233 -18.33 -6.03 5.60
N PRO A 234 -19.40 -6.24 4.80
CA PRO A 234 -20.19 -5.15 4.26
C PRO A 234 -20.72 -4.24 5.40
N GLY A 235 -20.53 -2.93 5.23
CA GLY A 235 -20.91 -1.93 6.24
C GLY A 235 -19.78 -1.52 7.19
N ASP A 236 -18.67 -2.26 7.26
CA ASP A 236 -17.48 -1.83 7.99
C ASP A 236 -16.88 -0.54 7.40
N VAL A 237 -16.12 0.20 8.21
CA VAL A 237 -15.23 1.27 7.72
C VAL A 237 -13.79 0.92 8.06
N SER A 238 -12.97 0.75 7.02
CA SER A 238 -11.50 0.71 7.14
C SER A 238 -10.97 2.12 7.35
N ILE A 239 -10.09 2.30 8.32
CA ILE A 239 -9.50 3.59 8.64
C ILE A 239 -7.97 3.42 8.73
N VAL A 240 -7.22 4.11 7.88
CA VAL A 240 -5.74 4.16 7.95
C VAL A 240 -5.33 5.61 8.16
N VAL A 241 -4.44 5.86 9.11
CA VAL A 241 -4.01 7.22 9.47
C VAL A 241 -2.50 7.31 9.54
N VAL A 242 -1.95 8.33 8.90
CA VAL A 242 -0.53 8.70 8.96
C VAL A 242 -0.45 10.12 9.52
N TYR A 243 0.23 10.32 10.65
CA TYR A 243 0.18 11.60 11.36
C TYR A 243 1.49 11.99 12.05
N ASP A 244 1.72 13.29 12.21
CA ASP A 244 2.88 13.83 12.94
C ASP A 244 2.71 13.66 14.46
N ARG A 245 3.53 12.77 15.04
CA ARG A 245 3.47 12.42 16.47
C ARG A 245 3.93 13.54 17.41
N ARG A 246 4.47 14.64 16.89
CA ARG A 246 4.80 15.85 17.66
C ARG A 246 3.56 16.68 17.96
N LYS A 247 2.51 16.52 17.14
CA LYS A 247 1.28 17.31 17.18
C LYS A 247 0.09 16.54 17.72
N TYR A 248 0.02 15.23 17.46
CA TYR A 248 -1.11 14.38 17.85
C TYR A 248 -0.65 13.17 18.65
N SER A 249 -1.41 12.84 19.69
CA SER A 249 -1.41 11.55 20.37
C SER A 249 -2.39 10.58 19.70
N GLU A 250 -2.36 9.30 20.07
CA GLU A 250 -3.39 8.35 19.59
C GLU A 250 -4.81 8.76 19.99
N ALA A 251 -4.99 9.35 21.18
CA ALA A 251 -6.30 9.80 21.62
C ALA A 251 -6.83 10.93 20.72
N ASP A 252 -5.96 11.88 20.37
CA ASP A 252 -6.32 12.97 19.43
C ASP A 252 -6.71 12.39 18.07
N ILE A 253 -6.00 11.38 17.57
CA ILE A 253 -6.35 10.70 16.32
C ILE A 253 -7.70 9.97 16.41
N GLN A 254 -7.99 9.32 17.53
CA GLN A 254 -9.29 8.66 17.74
C GLN A 254 -10.47 9.64 17.78
N GLU A 255 -10.26 10.85 18.30
CA GLU A 255 -11.25 11.92 18.21
C GLU A 255 -11.39 12.42 16.76
N LEU A 256 -10.26 12.64 16.09
CA LEU A 256 -10.20 13.15 14.72
C LEU A 256 -10.91 12.26 13.70
N ILE A 257 -10.80 10.94 13.84
CA ILE A 257 -11.49 10.01 12.95
C ILE A 257 -13.02 10.01 13.14
N GLN A 258 -13.56 10.61 14.21
CA GLN A 258 -15.01 10.78 14.35
C GLN A 258 -15.53 12.02 13.62
N GLU A 259 -14.65 12.97 13.29
CA GLU A 259 -15.02 14.17 12.53
C GLU A 259 -15.33 13.83 11.06
N GLU A 260 -16.33 14.50 10.48
CA GLU A 260 -16.70 14.32 9.07
C GLU A 260 -15.66 14.90 8.11
N THR A 261 -15.03 16.02 8.50
CA THR A 261 -14.06 16.74 7.70
C THR A 261 -12.94 17.27 8.57
N HIS A 262 -11.71 17.12 8.11
CA HIS A 262 -10.53 17.67 8.74
C HIS A 262 -9.59 18.15 7.63
N GLU A 263 -9.12 19.39 7.70
CA GLU A 263 -8.14 19.91 6.75
C GLU A 263 -6.87 20.29 7.51
N CYS A 264 -5.90 19.37 7.56
CA CYS A 264 -4.57 19.62 8.11
C CYS A 264 -3.53 18.93 7.23
N SER A 265 -2.39 19.59 7.01
CA SER A 265 -1.24 19.06 6.28
C SER A 265 -0.50 17.95 7.05
N ASP A 266 -0.78 17.85 8.34
CA ASP A 266 0.02 17.08 9.30
C ASP A 266 -0.55 15.67 9.53
N VAL A 267 -1.69 15.38 8.92
CA VAL A 267 -2.43 14.13 9.03
C VAL A 267 -2.95 13.73 7.65
N SER A 268 -2.74 12.47 7.29
CA SER A 268 -3.36 11.83 6.14
C SER A 268 -4.30 10.73 6.64
N ILE A 269 -5.60 10.88 6.41
CA ILE A 269 -6.65 9.94 6.83
C ILE A 269 -7.28 9.31 5.59
N LEU A 270 -7.31 7.99 5.55
CA LEU A 270 -8.07 7.21 4.57
C LEU A 270 -9.21 6.51 5.30
N LYS A 271 -10.46 6.83 4.95
CA LYS A 271 -11.68 6.21 5.49
C LYS A 271 -12.45 5.57 4.36
N GLN A 272 -12.53 4.24 4.33
CA GLN A 272 -13.21 3.52 3.26
C GLN A 272 -14.36 2.66 3.79
N ARG A 273 -15.57 2.86 3.28
CA ARG A 273 -16.73 2.01 3.56
C ARG A 273 -16.64 0.72 2.75
N VAL A 274 -16.80 -0.42 3.41
CA VAL A 274 -16.85 -1.72 2.73
C VAL A 274 -18.25 -1.93 2.14
N ILE A 275 -18.32 -2.22 0.85
CA ILE A 275 -19.56 -2.50 0.12
C ILE A 275 -19.44 -3.84 -0.63
N LEU A 276 -20.59 -4.49 -0.86
CA LEU A 276 -20.64 -5.66 -1.74
C LEU A 276 -20.71 -5.19 -3.20
N GLN A 277 -19.90 -5.82 -4.05
CA GLN A 277 -20.04 -5.68 -5.49
C GLN A 277 -21.43 -6.15 -5.91
N ALA A 278 -22.12 -5.34 -6.72
CA ALA A 278 -23.43 -5.71 -7.26
C ALA A 278 -23.27 -6.92 -8.19
N ASN A 279 -24.19 -7.88 -8.10
CA ASN A 279 -24.24 -8.99 -9.05
C ASN A 279 -24.60 -8.40 -10.43
N SER A 280 -23.64 -8.45 -11.36
CA SER A 280 -23.82 -8.17 -12.79
C SER A 280 -24.55 -9.31 -13.48
#